data_AF-A0AAP9QDR6-F1
#
_entry.id   AF-A0AAP9QDR6-F1
#
_cell.length_a   1.000
_cell.length_b   1.000
_cell.length_c   1.000
_cell.angle_alpha   90.00
_cell.angle_beta   90.00
_cell.angle_gamma   90.00
#
_symmetry.space_group_name_H-M   'P 1'
#
loop_
_entity.id
_entity.type
_entity.pdbx_description
1 polymer ?
#
loop_
_entity_poly.entity_id
_entity_poly.type
_entity_poly.pdbx_seq_one_letter_code
_entity_poly.pdbx_strand_id
1 'polypeptide(L)'
;MKYQLAKLYRGDRFFGYGIAVGGLLLDGQASTVVETSPNEIPRVITTFNLSNEHSEEQPRIDLDKPRVSNEIMFAIHPDRPLTSSQSEELKEVLNDFLSRHNL
;
A
#
# COMPACT_ATOMS: atom_id res chain seq x y z
N MET A 1 -0.37 7.29 -4.65
CA MET A 1 -1.50 6.63 -3.95
C MET A 1 -1.74 7.32 -2.61
N LYS A 2 -3.00 7.49 -2.18
CA LYS A 2 -3.32 8.01 -0.85
C LYS A 2 -3.52 6.82 0.10
N TYR A 3 -2.99 6.91 1.32
CA TYR A 3 -3.34 5.97 2.38
C TYR A 3 -4.83 6.14 2.75
N GLN A 4 -5.44 5.08 3.25
CA GLN A 4 -6.85 5.04 3.62
C GLN A 4 -7.01 4.35 4.97
N LEU A 5 -7.96 4.83 5.78
CA LEU A 5 -8.39 4.12 6.97
C LEU A 5 -9.36 3.00 6.55
N ALA A 6 -8.97 1.74 6.77
CA ALA A 6 -9.77 0.57 6.48
C ALA A 6 -10.49 0.08 7.74
N LYS A 7 -11.74 -0.35 7.59
CA LYS A 7 -12.46 -1.12 8.62
C LYS A 7 -12.07 -2.59 8.46
N LEU A 8 -11.65 -3.21 9.55
CA LEU A 8 -11.24 -4.61 9.58
C LEU A 8 -12.39 -5.47 10.06
N TYR A 9 -12.71 -6.50 9.28
CA TYR A 9 -13.75 -7.47 9.59
C TYR A 9 -13.19 -8.89 9.54
N ARG A 10 -13.74 -9.78 10.37
CA ARG A 10 -13.54 -11.23 10.25
C ARG A 10 -14.92 -11.87 10.22
N GLY A 11 -15.32 -12.35 9.04
CA GLY A 11 -16.73 -12.58 8.76
C GLY A 11 -17.52 -11.27 8.92
N ASP A 12 -18.67 -11.34 9.59
CA ASP A 12 -19.50 -10.14 9.84
C ASP A 12 -19.10 -9.35 11.09
N ARG A 13 -18.08 -9.80 11.81
CA ARG A 13 -17.64 -9.15 13.06
C ARG A 13 -16.63 -8.06 12.76
N PHE A 14 -16.88 -6.86 13.27
CA PHE A 14 -15.93 -5.76 13.26
C PHE A 14 -14.81 -6.00 14.29
N PHE A 15 -13.56 -5.85 13.85
CA PHE A 15 -12.35 -6.09 14.66
C PHE A 15 -11.53 -4.82 14.92
N GLY A 16 -11.82 -3.72 14.23
CA GLY A 16 -11.12 -2.46 14.42
C GLY A 16 -10.76 -1.78 13.10
N TYR A 17 -9.73 -0.95 13.15
CA TYR A 17 -9.28 -0.17 12.02
C TYR A 17 -7.83 -0.52 11.67
N GLY A 18 -7.45 -0.25 10.43
CA GLY A 18 -6.06 -0.29 10.00
C GLY A 18 -5.77 0.64 8.83
N ILE A 19 -4.51 0.81 8.49
CA ILE A 19 -4.05 1.66 7.40
C ILE A 19 -3.87 0.81 6.16
N ALA A 20 -4.58 1.17 5.10
CA ALA A 20 -4.50 0.52 3.80
C ALA A 20 -3.89 1.44 2.74
N VAL A 21 -3.16 0.86 1.79
CA VAL A 21 -2.64 1.53 0.60
C VAL A 21 -3.05 0.70 -0.61
N GLY A 22 -3.71 1.34 -1.58
CA GLY A 22 -4.21 0.62 -2.76
C GLY A 22 -5.27 -0.45 -2.44
N GLY A 23 -5.99 -0.30 -1.32
CA GLY A 23 -7.00 -1.27 -0.87
C GLY A 23 -6.43 -2.48 -0.11
N LEU A 24 -5.11 -2.55 0.08
CA LEU A 24 -4.44 -3.59 0.86
C LEU A 24 -4.02 -3.05 2.22
N LEU A 25 -4.26 -3.82 3.29
CA LEU A 25 -3.79 -3.50 4.64
C LEU A 25 -2.25 -3.51 4.65
N LEU A 26 -1.64 -2.49 5.27
CA LEU A 26 -0.19 -2.48 5.48
C LEU A 26 0.20 -3.61 6.43
N ASP A 27 1.22 -4.37 6.04
CA ASP A 27 1.69 -5.52 6.80
C ASP A 27 2.34 -5.11 8.13
N GLY A 28 2.38 -6.03 9.09
CA GLY A 28 2.99 -5.83 10.39
C GLY A 28 2.20 -4.92 11.33
N GLN A 29 0.97 -4.51 10.97
CA GLN A 29 0.16 -3.65 11.83
C GLN A 29 -0.26 -4.38 13.10
N ALA A 30 0.18 -3.88 14.26
CA ALA A 30 -0.08 -4.47 15.57
C ALA A 30 -1.33 -3.90 16.24
N SER A 31 -1.55 -2.58 16.12
CA SER A 31 -2.69 -1.91 16.74
C SER A 31 -3.02 -0.58 16.07
N THR A 32 -4.26 -0.12 16.27
CA THR A 32 -4.72 1.21 15.84
C THR A 32 -5.55 1.84 16.96
N VAL A 33 -5.24 3.09 17.29
CA VAL A 33 -5.97 3.94 18.22
C VAL A 33 -6.52 5.13 17.43
N VAL A 34 -7.81 5.41 17.60
CA VAL A 34 -8.43 6.61 17.04
C VAL A 34 -8.65 7.60 18.18
N GLU A 35 -7.91 8.69 18.15
CA GLU A 35 -8.03 9.77 19.13
C GLU A 35 -9.00 10.82 18.60
N THR A 36 -9.99 11.14 19.42
CA THR A 36 -10.99 12.17 19.12
C THR A 36 -11.11 13.11 20.32
N SER A 37 -10.93 14.40 20.08
CA SER A 37 -11.15 15.47 21.06
C SER A 37 -12.17 16.47 20.52
N PRO A 38 -12.97 17.13 21.38
CA PRO A 38 -13.82 18.22 20.95
C PRO A 38 -13.01 19.32 20.26
N ASN A 39 -13.50 19.79 19.11
CA ASN A 39 -12.88 20.85 18.30
C ASN A 39 -11.49 20.53 17.70
N GLU A 40 -11.07 19.26 17.70
CA GLU A 40 -9.84 18.83 17.05
C GLU A 40 -10.14 17.90 15.87
N ILE A 41 -9.22 17.87 14.89
CA ILE A 41 -9.29 16.90 13.80
C ILE A 41 -8.97 15.51 14.38
N PRO A 42 -9.82 14.49 14.17
CA PRO A 42 -9.54 13.13 14.61
C PRO A 42 -8.19 12.62 14.10
N ARG A 43 -7.46 11.92 14.97
CA ARG A 43 -6.15 11.36 14.65
C ARG A 43 -6.20 9.85 14.74
N VAL A 44 -5.48 9.21 13.82
CA VAL A 44 -5.28 7.76 13.84
C VAL A 44 -3.81 7.50 14.15
N ILE A 45 -3.57 6.80 15.25
CA ILE A 45 -2.25 6.32 15.65
C ILE A 45 -2.23 4.84 15.34
N THR A 46 -1.20 4.37 14.65
CA THR A 46 -1.02 2.96 14.33
C THR A 46 0.37 2.53 14.73
N THR A 47 0.46 1.37 15.39
CA THR A 47 1.71 0.73 15.77
C THR A 47 1.99 -0.43 14.84
N PHE A 48 3.22 -0.52 14.34
CA PHE A 48 3.71 -1.61 13.50
C PHE A 48 4.77 -2.40 14.26
N ASN A 49 4.73 -3.72 14.14
CA ASN A 49 5.83 -4.59 14.52
C ASN A 49 6.81 -4.64 13.34
N LEU A 50 8.06 -4.29 13.60
CA LEU A 50 9.12 -4.37 12.60
C LEU A 50 9.90 -5.68 12.80
N SER A 51 10.24 -6.34 11.70
CA SER A 51 11.22 -7.43 11.68
C SER A 51 12.61 -6.90 11.30
N ASN A 52 13.65 -7.72 11.46
CA ASN A 52 15.01 -7.35 11.05
C ASN A 52 15.08 -6.97 9.56
N GLU A 53 14.34 -7.68 8.70
CA GLU A 53 14.24 -7.39 7.26
C GLU A 53 13.75 -5.95 7.00
N HIS A 54 12.80 -5.45 7.80
CA HIS A 54 12.31 -4.07 7.70
C HIS A 54 13.34 -3.03 8.15
N SER A 55 14.32 -3.44 8.97
CA SER A 55 15.33 -2.53 9.53
C SER A 55 16.59 -2.42 8.67
N GLU A 56 16.94 -3.47 7.93
CA GLU A 56 18.21 -3.56 7.19
C GLU A 56 18.10 -2.97 5.78
N GLU A 57 16.94 -3.10 5.11
CA GLU A 57 16.74 -2.67 3.71
C GLU A 57 15.74 -1.52 3.58
N GLN A 58 15.95 -0.44 4.33
CA GLN A 58 15.01 0.69 4.34
C GLN A 58 15.08 1.49 3.02
N PRO A 59 13.94 1.71 2.33
CA PRO A 59 13.92 2.56 1.15
C PRO A 59 14.25 4.00 1.52
N ARG A 60 15.28 4.58 0.87
CA ARG A 60 15.61 6.00 1.03
C ARG A 60 14.58 6.84 0.27
N ILE A 61 13.76 7.58 1.00
CA ILE A 61 12.83 8.55 0.44
C ILE A 61 13.43 9.95 0.60
N ASP A 62 13.83 10.56 -0.51
CA ASP A 62 14.28 11.96 -0.56
C ASP A 62 13.05 12.85 -0.82
N LEU A 63 12.70 13.70 0.16
CA LEU A 63 11.50 14.55 0.08
C LEU A 63 11.71 15.77 -0.84
N ASP A 64 12.98 16.14 -1.12
CA ASP A 64 13.32 17.24 -2.02
C ASP A 64 13.34 16.78 -3.49
N LYS A 65 13.24 15.46 -3.71
CA LYS A 65 13.14 14.83 -5.04
C LYS A 65 11.82 14.08 -5.14
N PRO A 66 10.73 14.72 -5.61
CA PRO A 66 9.47 14.03 -5.84
C PRO A 66 9.70 12.90 -6.86
N ARG A 67 9.80 11.67 -6.36
CA ARG A 67 10.09 10.40 -7.04
C ARG A 67 9.92 10.42 -8.57
N VAL A 68 11.02 10.25 -9.30
CA VAL A 68 11.01 9.44 -10.53
C VAL A 68 11.27 8.00 -10.07
N SER A 69 10.20 7.29 -9.75
CA SER A 69 10.28 5.83 -9.57
C SER A 69 10.14 5.20 -10.95
N ASN A 70 11.22 4.63 -11.47
CA ASN A 70 11.14 3.72 -12.62
C ASN A 70 10.62 2.33 -12.22
N GLU A 71 10.29 2.12 -10.94
CA GLU A 71 9.66 0.89 -10.48
C GLU A 71 8.16 0.96 -10.75
N ILE A 72 7.70 0.05 -11.59
CA ILE A 72 6.27 -0.13 -11.84
C ILE A 72 5.69 -0.89 -10.64
N MET A 73 4.98 -0.18 -9.76
CA MET A 73 4.26 -0.82 -8.65
C MET A 73 3.02 -1.53 -9.18
N PHE A 74 3.08 -2.87 -9.28
CA PHE A 74 1.91 -3.70 -9.49
C PHE A 74 1.56 -4.43 -8.18
N ALA A 75 0.30 -4.33 -7.76
CA ALA A 75 -0.24 -5.14 -6.68
C ALA A 75 -1.05 -6.29 -7.27
N ILE A 76 -0.52 -7.51 -7.21
CA ILE A 76 -1.24 -8.73 -7.59
C ILE A 76 -1.92 -9.27 -6.34
N HIS A 77 -3.25 -9.26 -6.32
CA HIS A 77 -4.03 -9.82 -5.22
C HIS A 77 -4.13 -11.35 -5.41
N PRO A 78 -3.80 -12.19 -4.42
CA PRO A 78 -3.76 -13.64 -4.58
C PRO A 78 -5.11 -14.23 -4.99
N ASP A 79 -6.21 -13.68 -4.45
CA ASP A 79 -7.57 -14.18 -4.73
C ASP A 79 -8.29 -13.47 -5.90
N ARG A 80 -7.61 -12.56 -6.62
CA ARG A 80 -8.22 -11.89 -7.79
C ARG A 80 -7.32 -12.10 -9.00
N PRO A 81 -7.54 -13.17 -9.78
CA PRO A 81 -6.83 -13.34 -11.03
C PRO A 81 -7.12 -12.15 -11.95
N LEU A 82 -6.11 -11.76 -12.73
CA LEU A 82 -6.24 -10.72 -13.75
C LEU A 82 -7.31 -11.14 -14.76
N THR A 83 -8.18 -10.21 -15.13
CA THR A 83 -9.06 -10.42 -16.28
C THR A 83 -8.22 -10.40 -17.57
N SER A 84 -8.79 -10.91 -18.67
CA SER A 84 -8.13 -10.86 -19.99
C SER A 84 -7.80 -9.42 -20.40
N SER A 85 -8.69 -8.45 -20.10
CA SER A 85 -8.45 -7.04 -20.41
C SER A 85 -7.28 -6.46 -19.60
N GLN A 86 -7.20 -6.77 -18.30
CA GLN A 86 -6.10 -6.32 -17.44
C GLN A 86 -4.77 -6.95 -17.84
N SER A 87 -4.81 -8.18 -18.35
CA SER A 87 -3.62 -8.89 -18.84
C SER A 87 -3.07 -8.26 -20.12
N GLU A 88 -3.94 -7.80 -21.03
CA GLU A 88 -3.52 -7.08 -22.24
C GLU A 88 -2.98 -5.68 -21.92
N GLU A 89 -3.64 -4.95 -21.03
CA GLU A 89 -3.16 -3.64 -20.55
C GLU A 89 -1.77 -3.76 -19.88
N LEU A 90 -1.56 -4.82 -19.10
CA LEU A 90 -0.26 -5.12 -18.49
C LEU A 90 0.83 -5.39 -19.54
N LYS A 91 0.52 -6.14 -20.60
CA LYS A 91 1.48 -6.39 -21.70
C LYS A 91 1.87 -5.11 -22.41
N GLU A 92 0.92 -4.21 -22.64
CA GLU A 92 1.17 -2.93 -23.31
C GLU A 92 2.13 -2.06 -22.49
N VAL A 93 1.88 -1.94 -21.18
CA VAL A 93 2.76 -1.20 -20.25
C VAL A 93 4.17 -1.80 -20.20
N LEU A 94 4.28 -3.14 -20.16
CA LEU A 94 5.57 -3.83 -20.19
C LEU A 94 6.34 -3.57 -21.48
N ASN A 95 5.67 -3.64 -22.63
CA ASN A 95 6.31 -3.42 -23.92
C ASN A 95 6.79 -1.97 -24.09
N ASP A 96 5.99 -0.99 -23.67
CA ASP A 96 6.40 0.42 -23.66
C ASP A 96 7.63 0.63 -22.77
N PHE A 97 7.67 0.01 -21.58
CA PHE A 97 8.84 0.07 -20.70
C PHE A 97 10.10 -0.52 -21.34
N LEU A 98 10.02 -1.75 -21.86
CA LEU A 98 11.17 -2.43 -22.48
C LEU A 98 11.72 -1.62 -23.67
N SER A 99 10.82 -1.06 -24.50
CA SER A 99 11.23 -0.23 -25.63
C SER A 99 11.93 1.07 -25.23
N ARG A 100 11.51 1.71 -24.13
CA ARG A 100 12.16 2.93 -23.60
C ARG A 100 13.53 2.68 -23.01
N HIS A 101 13.77 1.46 -22.54
CA HIS A 101 15.01 1.08 -21.85
C HIS A 101 15.94 0.19 -22.68
N ASN A 102 15.60 -0.10 -23.96
CA ASN A 102 16.35 -1.00 -24.85
C ASN A 102 16.66 -2.37 -24.21
N LEU A 103 15.67 -2.94 -23.51
CA LEU A 103 15.72 -4.27 -22.89
C LEU A 103 14.98 -5.32 -23.72
#